data_AF-A0A1H9THX1-F1
#
_entry.id   AF-A0A1H9THX1-F1
#
_cell.length_a   1.000
_cell.length_b   1.000
_cell.length_c   1.000
_cell.angle_alpha   90.00
_cell.angle_beta   90.00
_cell.angle_gamma   90.00
#
_symmetry.space_group_name_H-M   'P 1'
#
loop_
_entity.id
_entity.type
_entity.pdbx_description
1 polymer ?
#
loop_
_entity_poly.entity_id
_entity_poly.type
_entity_poly.pdbx_seq_one_letter_code
_entity_poly.pdbx_strand_id
1 'polypeptide(L)'
;MLVASRASRASSRRAGLRHPTASPTGIRRRNAGFATGTGMNRLADELGFLILYPQQSKDANLARCWNWHNPAHQGRGGEPAVIAALTRHAIMLGRVNPARVYIAGLSAGGAAAAIVGAAYTGIFTAVGVHSGILHGNVQSMSTALSAMRGDARPHLGEKLRRPLPSIVFHRDRDRVVHPSNASAFLHHLEQAHPGPLVARSVTARSDNGRDFTRRIYKSKSGNLLLEDWTIDGSGHGWSGGQGGSYTGPTGPDASRAMMEFFLSLSKRP
;
A
#
# COMPACT_ATOMS: atom_id res chain seq x y z
N MET A 1 -0.87 -4.70 -4.44
CA MET A 1 -2.03 -4.05 -5.09
C MET A 1 -1.57 -2.75 -5.69
N LEU A 2 -1.92 -2.51 -6.94
CA LEU A 2 -1.65 -1.27 -7.63
C LEU A 2 -2.99 -0.56 -7.87
N VAL A 3 -3.07 0.71 -7.50
CA VAL A 3 -4.28 1.54 -7.65
C VAL A 3 -3.94 2.66 -8.62
N ALA A 4 -4.71 2.82 -9.69
CA ALA A 4 -4.40 3.79 -10.74
C ALA A 4 -5.66 4.53 -11.18
N SER A 5 -5.73 5.84 -10.98
CA SER A 5 -6.93 6.65 -11.29
C SER A 5 -6.99 7.02 -12.77
N ARG A 6 -8.20 6.96 -13.36
CA ARG A 6 -8.43 7.42 -14.73
C ARG A 6 -8.28 8.95 -14.84
N ALA A 7 -7.91 9.44 -16.01
CA ALA A 7 -7.87 10.88 -16.29
C ALA A 7 -9.25 11.54 -16.12
N SER A 8 -9.25 12.82 -15.74
CA SER A 8 -10.44 13.68 -15.64
C SER A 8 -11.31 13.56 -16.89
N ARG A 9 -12.62 13.38 -16.71
CA ARG A 9 -13.61 13.41 -17.80
C ARG A 9 -13.73 14.82 -18.36
N ALA A 10 -13.06 15.08 -19.49
CA ALA A 10 -13.50 16.08 -20.44
C ALA A 10 -14.24 15.37 -21.58
N SER A 11 -15.57 15.52 -21.60
CA SER A 11 -16.53 15.09 -22.63
C SER A 11 -16.73 13.57 -22.85
N SER A 12 -17.93 13.11 -22.49
CA SER A 12 -18.82 12.41 -23.44
C SER A 12 -20.13 12.09 -22.71
N ARG A 13 -21.15 12.89 -23.04
CA ARG A 13 -22.55 12.49 -22.87
C ARG A 13 -22.87 11.46 -23.96
N ARG A 14 -23.58 10.41 -23.57
CA ARG A 14 -24.32 9.43 -24.37
C ARG A 14 -23.54 8.60 -25.41
N ALA A 15 -23.33 7.33 -25.08
CA ALA A 15 -23.84 6.22 -25.88
C ALA A 15 -23.97 4.99 -24.95
N GLY A 16 -25.18 4.45 -24.84
CA GLY A 16 -25.40 3.20 -24.12
C GLY A 16 -24.76 2.05 -24.88
N LEU A 17 -23.76 1.41 -24.28
CA LEU A 17 -23.28 0.10 -24.70
C LEU A 17 -23.17 -0.75 -23.43
N ARG A 18 -24.26 -1.47 -23.14
CA ARG A 18 -24.21 -2.70 -22.35
C ARG A 18 -23.58 -3.75 -23.26
N HIS A 19 -22.47 -4.34 -22.85
CA HIS A 19 -21.96 -5.58 -23.45
C HIS A 19 -21.18 -6.41 -22.42
N PRO A 20 -21.08 -7.74 -22.63
CA PRO A 20 -21.68 -8.71 -21.73
C PRO A 20 -20.67 -9.37 -20.79
N THR A 21 -21.21 -9.96 -19.73
CA THR A 21 -20.55 -10.95 -18.89
C THR A 21 -20.10 -12.15 -19.72
N ALA A 22 -18.79 -12.37 -19.83
CA ALA A 22 -18.23 -13.67 -20.19
C ALA A 22 -16.83 -13.82 -19.58
N SER A 23 -16.71 -14.70 -18.59
CA SER A 23 -15.46 -15.43 -18.33
C SER A 23 -15.31 -16.52 -19.39
N PRO A 24 -14.09 -16.93 -19.75
CA PRO A 24 -13.64 -18.22 -19.23
C PRO A 24 -12.11 -18.36 -19.01
N THR A 25 -11.79 -19.34 -18.15
CA THR A 25 -10.50 -20.05 -18.00
C THR A 25 -9.41 -19.46 -17.07
N GLY A 26 -9.16 -20.18 -15.97
CA GLY A 26 -7.80 -20.31 -15.40
C GLY A 26 -7.46 -19.65 -14.06
N ILE A 27 -8.36 -18.93 -13.38
CA ILE A 27 -7.98 -18.15 -12.18
C ILE A 27 -7.92 -19.04 -10.93
N ARG A 28 -6.70 -19.37 -10.49
CA ARG A 28 -6.42 -20.14 -9.28
C ARG A 28 -6.66 -19.30 -8.00
N ARG A 29 -7.90 -19.34 -7.49
CA ARG A 29 -8.45 -19.18 -6.10
C ARG A 29 -7.85 -18.25 -5.02
N ARG A 30 -6.65 -17.63 -5.09
CA ARG A 30 -6.09 -16.83 -3.96
C ARG A 30 -5.97 -15.32 -4.18
N ASN A 31 -5.72 -14.84 -5.40
CA ASN A 31 -5.77 -13.39 -5.68
C ASN A 31 -7.21 -12.83 -5.58
N ALA A 32 -8.20 -13.66 -5.91
CA ALA A 32 -9.59 -13.38 -5.61
C ALA A 32 -9.81 -13.12 -4.12
N GLY A 33 -9.12 -13.86 -3.23
CA GLY A 33 -9.22 -13.67 -1.78
C GLY A 33 -8.75 -12.29 -1.31
N PHE A 34 -7.69 -11.72 -1.89
CA PHE A 34 -7.25 -10.37 -1.54
C PHE A 34 -8.17 -9.29 -2.15
N ALA A 35 -8.60 -9.45 -3.41
CA ALA A 35 -9.52 -8.52 -4.04
C ALA A 35 -10.89 -8.47 -3.33
N THR A 36 -11.44 -9.65 -3.01
CA THR A 36 -12.67 -9.79 -2.20
C THR A 36 -12.44 -9.27 -0.79
N GLY A 37 -11.39 -9.71 -0.11
CA GLY A 37 -11.11 -9.36 1.27
C GLY A 37 -10.86 -7.87 1.50
N THR A 38 -10.31 -7.15 0.53
CA THR A 38 -10.15 -5.69 0.63
C THR A 38 -11.39 -4.92 0.18
N GLY A 39 -12.32 -5.53 -0.57
CA GLY A 39 -13.43 -4.83 -1.20
C GLY A 39 -13.00 -3.79 -2.24
N MET A 40 -11.73 -3.82 -2.69
CA MET A 40 -11.18 -2.76 -3.53
C MET A 40 -11.83 -2.72 -4.92
N ASN A 41 -12.32 -3.85 -5.45
CA ASN A 41 -13.07 -3.87 -6.71
C ASN A 41 -14.35 -3.03 -6.62
N ARG A 42 -15.09 -3.14 -5.51
CA ARG A 42 -16.29 -2.32 -5.25
C ARG A 42 -15.93 -0.83 -5.24
N LEU A 43 -14.81 -0.48 -4.61
CA LEU A 43 -14.32 0.90 -4.59
C LEU A 43 -13.87 1.37 -5.98
N ALA A 44 -13.28 0.50 -6.80
CA ALA A 44 -12.92 0.83 -8.18
C ALA A 44 -14.13 1.20 -9.02
N ASP A 45 -15.22 0.46 -8.88
CA ASP A 45 -16.48 0.77 -9.55
C ASP A 45 -17.09 2.08 -9.02
N GLU A 46 -17.07 2.29 -7.70
CA GLU A 46 -17.61 3.47 -7.03
C GLU A 46 -16.83 4.76 -7.38
N LEU A 47 -15.50 4.72 -7.33
CA LEU A 47 -14.62 5.88 -7.44
C LEU A 47 -13.96 6.03 -8.82
N GLY A 48 -14.16 5.08 -9.72
CA GLY A 48 -13.73 5.16 -11.13
C GLY A 48 -12.22 5.00 -11.34
N PHE A 49 -11.59 3.99 -10.74
CA PHE A 49 -10.17 3.69 -10.92
C PHE A 49 -9.90 2.27 -11.43
N LEU A 50 -8.71 2.06 -11.98
CA LEU A 50 -8.21 0.75 -12.38
C LEU A 50 -7.38 0.14 -11.27
N ILE A 51 -7.48 -1.19 -11.12
CA ILE A 51 -6.69 -1.94 -10.15
C ILE A 51 -5.93 -3.03 -10.88
N LEU A 52 -4.66 -3.18 -10.53
CA LEU A 52 -3.86 -4.33 -10.89
C LEU A 52 -3.49 -5.11 -9.63
N TYR A 53 -3.67 -6.43 -9.69
CA TYR A 53 -3.28 -7.37 -8.64
C TYR A 53 -2.18 -8.31 -9.16
N PRO A 54 -0.89 -7.88 -9.12
CA PRO A 54 0.20 -8.76 -9.51
C PRO A 54 0.22 -10.00 -8.61
N GLN A 55 0.40 -11.18 -9.21
CA GLN A 55 0.54 -12.44 -8.48
C GLN A 55 1.98 -12.88 -8.49
N GLN A 56 2.50 -13.26 -7.32
CA GLN A 56 3.79 -13.92 -7.23
C GLN A 56 3.71 -15.34 -7.82
N SER A 57 4.74 -15.74 -8.58
CA SER A 57 4.84 -17.12 -9.09
C SER A 57 5.14 -18.10 -7.96
N LYS A 58 4.63 -19.34 -8.09
CA LYS A 58 5.00 -20.43 -7.16
C LYS A 58 6.48 -20.80 -7.28
N ASP A 59 7.06 -20.62 -8.46
CA ASP A 59 8.47 -20.93 -8.72
C ASP A 59 9.38 -19.94 -7.99
N ALA A 60 8.95 -18.69 -7.87
CA ALA A 60 9.66 -17.65 -7.13
C ALA A 60 9.45 -17.77 -5.61
N ASN A 61 8.26 -18.20 -5.18
CA ASN A 61 7.97 -18.46 -3.77
C ASN A 61 6.77 -19.41 -3.66
N LEU A 62 6.94 -20.58 -3.03
CA LEU A 62 5.88 -21.58 -2.90
C LEU A 62 4.63 -21.05 -2.18
N ALA A 63 4.82 -20.15 -1.21
CA ALA A 63 3.74 -19.48 -0.47
C ALA A 63 3.17 -18.27 -1.25
N ARG A 64 3.73 -17.93 -2.41
CA ARG A 64 3.41 -16.75 -3.23
C ARG A 64 3.57 -15.42 -2.46
N CYS A 65 4.47 -15.41 -1.47
CA CYS A 65 4.89 -14.18 -0.81
C CYS A 65 5.90 -13.43 -1.68
N TRP A 66 5.85 -12.11 -1.67
CA TRP A 66 6.95 -11.30 -2.20
C TRP A 66 8.21 -11.54 -1.39
N ASN A 67 9.35 -11.71 -2.05
CA ASN A 67 10.63 -12.00 -1.42
C ASN A 67 11.31 -10.68 -1.02
N TRP A 68 10.61 -9.88 -0.21
CA TRP A 68 11.05 -8.57 0.26
C TRP A 68 12.27 -8.62 1.19
N HIS A 69 12.73 -9.81 1.57
CA HIS A 69 13.94 -10.02 2.38
C HIS A 69 15.19 -10.27 1.52
N ASN A 70 15.02 -10.48 0.21
CA ASN A 70 16.13 -10.72 -0.70
C ASN A 70 16.85 -9.37 -0.99
N PRO A 71 18.18 -9.29 -0.82
CA PRO A 71 18.96 -8.10 -1.16
C PRO A 71 18.71 -7.60 -2.59
N ALA A 72 18.57 -8.52 -3.55
CA ALA A 72 18.34 -8.19 -4.96
C ALA A 72 17.01 -7.44 -5.19
N HIS A 73 16.10 -7.52 -4.21
CA HIS A 73 14.77 -6.92 -4.25
C HIS A 73 14.67 -5.65 -3.39
N GLN A 74 15.74 -5.13 -2.79
CA GLN A 74 15.69 -3.89 -2.00
C GLN A 74 15.75 -2.60 -2.84
N GLY A 75 16.04 -2.71 -4.14
CA GLY A 75 16.25 -1.57 -5.03
C GLY A 75 15.44 -1.66 -6.31
N ARG A 76 16.05 -1.23 -7.43
CA ARG A 76 15.40 -1.26 -8.74
C ARG A 76 15.45 -2.63 -9.43
N GLY A 77 16.24 -3.58 -8.95
CA GLY A 77 16.33 -4.92 -9.52
C GLY A 77 15.17 -5.85 -9.12
N GLY A 78 15.21 -7.09 -9.61
CA GLY A 78 14.36 -8.20 -9.14
C GLY A 78 12.85 -7.97 -9.23
N GLU A 79 12.13 -8.46 -8.22
CA GLU A 79 10.66 -8.31 -8.11
C GLU A 79 10.16 -6.86 -8.25
N PRO A 80 10.82 -5.85 -7.65
CA PRO A 80 10.45 -4.45 -7.89
C PRO A 80 10.45 -4.04 -9.37
N ALA A 81 11.41 -4.50 -10.16
CA ALA A 81 11.46 -4.21 -11.60
C ALA A 81 10.25 -4.80 -12.33
N VAL A 82 9.87 -6.02 -11.98
CA VAL A 82 8.70 -6.71 -12.57
C VAL A 82 7.42 -5.95 -12.24
N ILE A 83 7.22 -5.55 -10.98
CA ILE A 83 6.04 -4.77 -10.57
C ILE A 83 6.02 -3.41 -11.28
N ALA A 84 7.16 -2.73 -11.41
CA ALA A 84 7.27 -1.46 -12.13
C ALA A 84 6.95 -1.60 -13.62
N ALA A 85 7.42 -2.68 -14.27
CA ALA A 85 7.14 -2.97 -15.68
C ALA A 85 5.65 -3.26 -15.91
N LEU A 86 5.04 -4.10 -15.08
CA LEU A 86 3.60 -4.37 -15.11
C LEU A 86 2.77 -3.09 -14.91
N THR A 87 3.22 -2.22 -14.00
CA THR A 87 2.57 -0.93 -13.74
C THR A 87 2.60 -0.04 -14.98
N ARG A 88 3.76 0.12 -15.62
CA ARG A 88 3.89 0.90 -16.87
C ARG A 88 3.02 0.32 -17.98
N HIS A 89 3.01 -0.99 -18.13
CA HIS A 89 2.16 -1.66 -19.11
C HIS A 89 0.67 -1.38 -18.86
N ALA A 90 0.22 -1.46 -17.61
CA ALA A 90 -1.16 -1.14 -17.23
C ALA A 90 -1.51 0.34 -17.45
N ILE A 91 -0.57 1.27 -17.20
CA ILE A 91 -0.77 2.70 -17.50
C ILE A 91 -1.02 2.91 -18.99
N MET A 92 -0.21 2.29 -19.85
CA MET A 92 -0.36 2.41 -21.31
C MET A 92 -1.66 1.79 -21.80
N LEU A 93 -1.95 0.55 -21.41
CA LEU A 93 -3.17 -0.17 -21.83
C LEU A 93 -4.44 0.53 -21.33
N GLY A 94 -4.44 0.99 -20.09
CA GLY A 94 -5.60 1.58 -19.43
C GLY A 94 -5.79 3.07 -19.68
N ARG A 95 -4.87 3.74 -20.38
CA ARG A 95 -4.82 5.21 -20.55
C ARG A 95 -4.97 5.95 -19.21
N VAL A 96 -4.27 5.45 -18.20
CA VAL A 96 -4.31 5.97 -16.81
C VAL A 96 -3.60 7.30 -16.73
N ASN A 97 -4.05 8.19 -15.84
CA ASN A 97 -3.31 9.41 -15.55
C ASN A 97 -1.99 9.07 -14.81
N PRO A 98 -0.81 9.31 -15.40
CA PRO A 98 0.47 8.99 -14.77
C PRO A 98 0.74 9.79 -13.49
N ALA A 99 0.04 10.90 -13.27
CA ALA A 99 0.13 11.69 -12.03
C ALA A 99 -0.64 11.07 -10.84
N ARG A 100 -1.44 10.02 -11.08
CA ARG A 100 -2.33 9.38 -10.10
C ARG A 100 -2.17 7.86 -10.10
N VAL A 101 -0.94 7.41 -9.88
CA VAL A 101 -0.58 5.99 -9.77
C VAL A 101 -0.09 5.73 -8.35
N TYR A 102 -0.67 4.73 -7.70
CA TYR A 102 -0.44 4.42 -6.29
C TYR A 102 -0.16 2.92 -6.14
N ILE A 103 0.57 2.56 -5.10
CA ILE A 103 0.85 1.16 -4.78
C ILE A 103 0.53 0.90 -3.33
N ALA A 104 -0.08 -0.25 -3.04
CA ALA A 104 -0.39 -0.65 -1.68
C ALA A 104 -0.31 -2.16 -1.46
N GLY A 105 -0.19 -2.58 -0.22
CA GLY A 105 -0.23 -4.01 0.11
C GLY A 105 -0.30 -4.31 1.59
N LEU A 106 -0.51 -5.60 1.88
CA LEU A 106 -0.55 -6.17 3.21
C LEU A 106 0.68 -7.04 3.44
N SER A 107 1.27 -7.02 4.64
CA SER A 107 2.32 -7.95 5.06
C SER A 107 3.54 -7.88 4.11
N ALA A 108 4.00 -9.02 3.58
CA ALA A 108 5.00 -9.09 2.52
C ALA A 108 4.68 -8.19 1.31
N GLY A 109 3.40 -8.04 0.96
CA GLY A 109 2.95 -7.11 -0.08
C GLY A 109 3.02 -5.63 0.34
N GLY A 110 2.88 -5.34 1.64
CA GLY A 110 3.10 -4.00 2.19
C GLY A 110 4.58 -3.62 2.18
N ALA A 111 5.47 -4.56 2.55
CA ALA A 111 6.91 -4.38 2.42
C ALA A 111 7.34 -4.19 0.96
N ALA A 112 6.84 -5.03 0.05
CA ALA A 112 7.08 -4.87 -1.39
C ALA A 112 6.56 -3.51 -1.93
N ALA A 113 5.40 -3.04 -1.47
CA ALA A 113 4.88 -1.72 -1.85
C ALA A 113 5.80 -0.57 -1.39
N ALA A 114 6.32 -0.65 -0.16
CA ALA A 114 7.27 0.33 0.37
C ALA A 114 8.58 0.36 -0.44
N ILE A 115 9.15 -0.81 -0.74
CA ILE A 115 10.35 -0.97 -1.58
C ILE A 115 10.12 -0.40 -2.98
N VAL A 116 9.05 -0.82 -3.65
CA VAL A 116 8.75 -0.40 -5.03
C VAL A 116 8.50 1.10 -5.09
N GLY A 117 7.76 1.66 -4.14
CA GLY A 117 7.52 3.10 -4.05
C GLY A 117 8.81 3.90 -3.89
N ALA A 118 9.75 3.42 -3.05
CA ALA A 118 11.05 4.04 -2.85
C ALA A 118 11.97 3.92 -4.09
N ALA A 119 12.00 2.75 -4.73
CA ALA A 119 12.86 2.50 -5.89
C ALA A 119 12.37 3.22 -7.16
N TYR A 120 11.05 3.38 -7.31
CA TYR A 120 10.38 3.86 -8.52
C TYR A 120 9.52 5.11 -8.29
N THR A 121 10.05 6.10 -7.58
CA THR A 121 9.36 7.38 -7.30
C THR A 121 8.84 8.10 -8.56
N GLY A 122 9.48 7.90 -9.72
CA GLY A 122 9.00 8.44 -11.00
C GLY A 122 7.64 7.89 -11.44
N ILE A 123 7.28 6.67 -11.03
CA ILE A 123 6.01 6.01 -11.38
C ILE A 123 4.93 6.37 -10.34
N PHE A 124 5.22 6.20 -9.06
CA PHE A 124 4.21 6.26 -7.99
C PHE A 124 4.08 7.65 -7.37
N THR A 125 2.86 8.04 -7.02
CA THR A 125 2.50 9.29 -6.33
C THR A 125 2.40 9.10 -4.82
N ALA A 126 1.96 7.93 -4.37
CA ALA A 126 1.86 7.59 -2.95
C ALA A 126 1.87 6.07 -2.73
N VAL A 127 2.11 5.69 -1.47
CA VAL A 127 2.23 4.30 -1.01
C VAL A 127 1.23 4.02 0.12
N GLY A 128 0.56 2.87 0.08
CA GLY A 128 -0.26 2.36 1.18
C GLY A 128 0.33 1.08 1.77
N VAL A 129 0.57 1.04 3.08
CA VAL A 129 1.14 -0.12 3.74
C VAL A 129 0.20 -0.58 4.84
N HIS A 130 -0.14 -1.87 4.84
CA HIS A 130 -0.85 -2.49 5.96
C HIS A 130 0.01 -3.60 6.56
N SER A 131 0.22 -3.58 7.87
CA SER A 131 1.00 -4.58 8.61
C SER A 131 2.31 -4.96 7.91
N GLY A 132 3.00 -3.97 7.34
CA GLY A 132 4.20 -4.15 6.52
C GLY A 132 5.44 -3.59 7.20
N ILE A 133 6.58 -3.79 6.56
CA ILE A 133 7.90 -3.34 7.05
C ILE A 133 8.45 -2.35 6.03
N LEU A 134 9.05 -1.26 6.51
CA LEU A 134 9.72 -0.30 5.64
C LEU A 134 10.93 -0.96 4.95
N HIS A 135 11.21 -0.56 3.70
CA HIS A 135 12.48 -0.90 3.04
C HIS A 135 13.70 -0.45 3.87
N GLY A 136 14.82 -1.15 3.72
CA GLY A 136 16.03 -0.87 4.48
C GLY A 136 17.01 -2.03 4.39
N ASN A 137 17.92 -2.14 5.36
CA ASN A 137 19.00 -3.14 5.32
C ASN A 137 18.54 -4.56 5.71
N VAL A 138 17.48 -5.05 5.08
CA VAL A 138 17.09 -6.46 5.14
C VAL A 138 17.89 -7.19 4.07
N GLN A 139 18.96 -7.84 4.51
CA GLN A 139 19.92 -8.50 3.64
C GLN A 139 19.82 -10.04 3.70
N SER A 140 18.92 -10.57 4.52
CA SER A 140 18.80 -12.00 4.77
C SER A 140 17.45 -12.37 5.38
N MET A 141 17.15 -13.66 5.41
CA MET A 141 15.99 -14.18 6.15
C MET A 141 16.10 -13.89 7.67
N SER A 142 17.30 -13.95 8.24
CA SER A 142 17.50 -13.67 9.67
C SER A 142 17.18 -12.21 10.03
N THR A 143 17.68 -11.26 9.25
CA THR A 143 17.38 -9.83 9.43
C THR A 143 15.90 -9.53 9.17
N ALA A 144 15.26 -10.25 8.23
CA ALA A 144 13.83 -10.15 8.00
C ALA A 144 13.01 -10.61 9.20
N LEU A 145 13.37 -11.74 9.82
CA LEU A 145 12.70 -12.24 11.03
C LEU A 145 12.88 -11.28 12.22
N SER A 146 14.07 -10.72 12.41
CA SER A 146 14.31 -9.68 13.42
C SER A 146 13.45 -8.43 13.16
N ALA A 147 13.34 -7.99 11.91
CA ALA A 147 12.46 -6.87 11.56
C ALA A 147 10.99 -7.19 11.83
N MET A 148 10.52 -8.38 11.46
CA MET A 148 9.17 -8.84 11.77
C MET A 148 8.86 -8.84 13.26
N ARG A 149 9.83 -9.14 14.12
CA ARG A 149 9.69 -9.08 15.59
C ARG A 149 9.76 -7.67 16.17
N GLY A 150 10.17 -6.69 15.38
CA GLY A 150 10.39 -5.32 15.85
C GLY A 150 11.75 -5.10 16.51
N ASP A 151 12.65 -6.08 16.41
CA ASP A 151 13.99 -6.05 17.01
C ASP A 151 14.99 -5.29 16.13
N ALA A 152 14.69 -5.14 14.83
CA ALA A 152 15.54 -4.41 13.90
C ALA A 152 15.22 -2.92 13.93
N ARG A 153 16.25 -2.08 14.01
CA ARG A 153 16.14 -0.67 13.65
C ARG A 153 16.37 -0.53 12.13
N PRO A 154 15.46 0.10 11.37
CA PRO A 154 15.73 0.41 9.98
C PRO A 154 16.98 1.30 9.89
N HIS A 155 18.03 0.78 9.30
CA HIS A 155 19.19 1.59 8.92
C HIS A 155 18.95 2.12 7.51
N LEU A 156 18.48 3.36 7.46
CA LEU A 156 18.31 4.11 6.23
C LEU A 156 19.59 4.92 6.01
N GLY A 157 20.15 4.88 4.79
CA GLY A 157 21.45 5.53 4.50
C GLY A 157 21.43 7.06 4.72
N GLU A 158 22.61 7.69 4.78
CA GLU A 158 22.77 9.08 5.24
C GLU A 158 22.12 10.16 4.34
N LYS A 159 21.85 9.87 3.06
CA LYS A 159 21.21 10.81 2.12
C LYS A 159 19.90 10.22 1.58
N LEU A 160 18.84 10.34 2.38
CA LEU A 160 17.52 9.86 1.96
C LEU A 160 16.83 10.92 1.11
N ARG A 161 16.36 10.49 -0.05
CA ARG A 161 15.37 11.25 -0.80
C ARG A 161 14.09 11.29 0.04
N ARG A 162 13.39 12.42 0.00
CA ARG A 162 12.07 12.53 0.63
C ARG A 162 11.17 11.37 0.17
N PRO A 163 10.61 10.58 1.11
CA PRO A 163 9.72 9.49 0.74
C PRO A 163 8.47 10.02 0.03
N LEU A 164 7.85 9.17 -0.79
CA LEU A 164 6.51 9.45 -1.30
C LEU A 164 5.53 9.57 -0.13
N PRO A 165 4.49 10.41 -0.25
CA PRO A 165 3.41 10.42 0.72
C PRO A 165 2.89 9.00 0.98
N SER A 166 2.77 8.65 2.26
CA SER A 166 2.43 7.28 2.66
C SER A 166 1.25 7.23 3.63
N ILE A 167 0.44 6.19 3.53
CA ILE A 167 -0.58 5.85 4.52
C ILE A 167 -0.27 4.45 5.07
N VAL A 168 -0.14 4.33 6.38
CA VAL A 168 0.33 3.13 7.06
C VAL A 168 -0.74 2.69 8.06
N PHE A 169 -1.14 1.43 7.99
CA PHE A 169 -2.03 0.78 8.94
C PHE A 169 -1.30 -0.32 9.67
N HIS A 170 -1.47 -0.37 10.98
CA HIS A 170 -1.03 -1.48 11.80
C HIS A 170 -2.05 -1.78 12.88
N ARG A 171 -2.12 -3.04 13.30
CA ARG A 171 -2.98 -3.46 14.42
C ARG A 171 -2.12 -3.71 15.65
N ASP A 172 -2.56 -3.24 16.81
CA ASP A 172 -1.80 -3.24 18.07
C ASP A 172 -1.45 -4.64 18.62
N ARG A 173 -2.13 -5.71 18.16
CA ARG A 173 -1.91 -7.10 18.57
C ARG A 173 -1.39 -7.97 17.43
N ASP A 174 -0.78 -7.37 16.42
CA ASP A 174 -0.14 -8.08 15.32
C ASP A 174 1.11 -8.85 15.79
N ARG A 175 1.01 -10.19 15.82
CA ARG A 175 2.10 -11.10 16.22
C ARG A 175 2.95 -11.60 15.04
N VAL A 176 2.59 -11.24 13.81
CA VAL A 176 3.31 -11.66 12.60
C VAL A 176 4.31 -10.58 12.20
N VAL A 177 3.85 -9.33 12.17
CA VAL A 177 4.71 -8.16 11.98
C VAL A 177 4.44 -7.24 13.16
N HIS A 178 5.42 -7.04 14.01
CA HIS A 178 5.26 -6.30 15.25
C HIS A 178 4.85 -4.84 14.97
N PRO A 179 3.92 -4.25 15.75
CA PRO A 179 3.39 -2.90 15.49
C PRO A 179 4.42 -1.78 15.53
N SER A 180 5.54 -1.98 16.21
CA SER A 180 6.66 -1.02 16.19
C SER A 180 7.19 -0.76 14.78
N ASN A 181 6.98 -1.65 13.81
CA ASN A 181 7.39 -1.43 12.43
C ASN A 181 6.71 -0.22 11.76
N ALA A 182 5.52 0.20 12.23
CA ALA A 182 4.85 1.39 11.69
C ALA A 182 5.64 2.68 11.95
N SER A 183 6.33 2.78 13.10
CA SER A 183 7.10 3.99 13.46
C SER A 183 8.30 4.24 12.54
N ALA A 184 8.80 3.19 11.87
CA ALA A 184 9.87 3.31 10.87
C ALA A 184 9.52 4.29 9.75
N PHE A 185 8.24 4.39 9.36
CA PHE A 185 7.81 5.31 8.31
C PHE A 185 7.90 6.77 8.73
N LEU A 186 7.57 7.08 10.00
CA LEU A 186 7.76 8.43 10.55
C LEU A 186 9.24 8.76 10.69
N HIS A 187 10.04 7.85 11.25
CA HIS A 187 11.49 8.05 11.37
C HIS A 187 12.15 8.28 10.00
N HIS A 188 11.75 7.53 8.97
CA HIS A 188 12.24 7.76 7.60
C HIS A 188 11.86 9.16 7.10
N LEU A 189 10.60 9.56 7.30
CA LEU A 189 10.15 10.88 6.90
C LEU A 189 10.97 11.97 7.59
N GLU A 190 11.23 11.84 8.89
CA GLU A 190 12.03 12.80 9.67
C GLU A 190 13.50 12.86 9.22
N GLN A 191 14.13 11.70 8.98
CA GLN A 191 15.51 11.61 8.49
C GLN A 191 15.69 12.22 7.08
N ALA A 192 14.63 12.27 6.27
CA ALA A 192 14.66 12.97 4.99
C ALA A 192 14.59 14.51 5.13
N HIS A 193 14.61 15.03 6.35
CA HIS A 193 14.60 16.46 6.70
C HIS A 193 13.57 17.29 5.92
N PRO A 194 12.27 16.97 5.97
CA PRO A 194 11.21 17.65 5.22
C PRO A 194 10.89 19.06 5.75
N GLY A 195 11.66 19.55 6.74
CA GLY A 195 11.33 20.68 7.58
C GLY A 195 10.35 20.32 8.70
N PRO A 196 9.89 21.30 9.49
CA PRO A 196 8.95 21.07 10.58
C PRO A 196 7.65 20.41 10.11
N LEU A 197 7.24 19.37 10.83
CA LEU A 197 5.98 18.67 10.61
C LEU A 197 4.88 19.26 11.49
N VAL A 198 3.69 19.42 10.91
CA VAL A 198 2.45 19.70 11.62
C VAL A 198 1.75 18.36 11.82
N ALA A 199 1.68 17.91 13.07
CA ALA A 199 1.05 16.65 13.45
C ALA A 199 -0.35 16.87 14.04
N ARG A 200 -1.30 16.02 13.66
CA ARG A 200 -2.64 15.94 14.28
C ARG A 200 -2.92 14.48 14.62
N SER A 201 -3.41 14.22 15.82
CA SER A 201 -3.86 12.89 16.25
C SER A 201 -5.37 12.90 16.46
N VAL A 202 -6.04 11.84 16.02
CA VAL A 202 -7.48 11.62 16.22
C VAL A 202 -7.67 10.18 16.69
N THR A 203 -8.31 10.01 17.84
CA THR A 203 -8.79 8.70 18.30
C THR A 203 -10.30 8.64 18.07
N ALA A 204 -10.77 7.56 17.46
CA ALA A 204 -12.18 7.40 17.12
C ALA A 204 -12.55 5.92 17.11
N ARG A 205 -13.86 5.65 17.09
CA ARG A 205 -14.42 4.31 16.90
C ARG A 205 -14.93 4.17 15.48
N SER A 206 -14.53 3.09 14.81
CA SER A 206 -15.02 2.76 13.47
C SER A 206 -16.49 2.30 13.50
N ASP A 207 -17.18 2.43 12.38
CA ASP A 207 -18.56 1.94 12.20
C ASP A 207 -18.69 0.44 12.51
N ASN A 208 -17.59 -0.31 12.32
CA ASN A 208 -17.51 -1.74 12.61
C ASN A 208 -17.15 -2.06 14.08
N GLY A 209 -17.13 -1.04 14.95
CA GLY A 209 -17.04 -1.19 16.40
C GLY A 209 -15.64 -1.30 16.98
N ARG A 210 -14.58 -1.05 16.21
CA ARG A 210 -13.20 -1.01 16.74
C ARG A 210 -12.68 0.41 16.87
N ASP A 211 -12.04 0.67 18.00
CA ASP A 211 -11.30 1.89 18.24
C ASP A 211 -10.00 1.92 17.40
N PHE A 212 -9.60 3.11 17.00
CA PHE A 212 -8.36 3.33 16.26
C PHE A 212 -7.82 4.72 16.55
N THR A 213 -6.52 4.88 16.37
CA THR A 213 -5.82 6.16 16.42
C THR A 213 -5.23 6.46 15.04
N ARG A 214 -5.58 7.61 14.47
CA ARG A 214 -5.04 8.16 13.23
C ARG A 214 -4.16 9.36 13.54
N ARG A 215 -2.89 9.29 13.16
CA ARG A 215 -1.94 10.40 13.19
C ARG A 215 -1.68 10.90 11.78
N ILE A 216 -1.77 12.20 11.57
CA ILE A 216 -1.64 12.85 10.27
C ILE A 216 -0.46 13.82 10.35
N TYR A 217 0.50 13.68 9.45
CA TYR A 217 1.70 14.51 9.38
C TYR A 217 1.72 15.28 8.06
N LYS A 218 1.75 16.61 8.18
CA LYS A 218 1.85 17.54 7.04
C LYS A 218 3.13 18.36 7.13
N SER A 219 3.66 18.83 6.00
CA SER A 219 4.66 19.90 6.02
C SER A 219 4.03 21.22 6.49
N LYS A 220 4.84 22.20 6.90
CA LYS A 220 4.38 23.57 7.20
C LYS A 220 3.55 24.21 6.07
N SER A 221 3.80 23.87 4.81
CA SER A 221 3.02 24.36 3.65
C SER A 221 1.73 23.58 3.38
N GLY A 222 1.31 22.70 4.29
CA GLY A 222 0.05 21.95 4.21
C GLY A 222 0.07 20.66 3.38
N ASN A 223 1.20 20.31 2.74
CA ASN A 223 1.30 19.05 1.98
C ASN A 223 1.22 17.84 2.91
N LEU A 224 0.35 16.89 2.59
CA LEU A 224 0.19 15.63 3.31
C LEU A 224 1.34 14.67 3.00
N LEU A 225 2.01 14.16 4.05
CA LEU A 225 3.22 13.35 3.92
C LEU A 225 3.08 11.95 4.50
N LEU A 226 2.44 11.83 5.66
CA LEU A 226 2.25 10.54 6.31
C LEU A 226 0.91 10.51 7.03
N GLU A 227 0.19 9.41 6.88
CA GLU A 227 -0.84 9.00 7.82
C GLU A 227 -0.45 7.68 8.48
N ASP A 228 -0.48 7.63 9.80
CA ASP A 228 -0.22 6.43 10.62
C ASP A 228 -1.49 6.06 11.38
N TRP A 229 -1.98 4.85 11.14
CA TRP A 229 -3.21 4.31 11.70
C TRP A 229 -2.91 3.10 12.57
N THR A 230 -3.14 3.23 13.87
CA THR A 230 -3.13 2.11 14.82
C THR A 230 -4.55 1.65 15.08
N ILE A 231 -4.82 0.36 14.88
CA ILE A 231 -6.15 -0.25 15.08
C ILE A 231 -6.10 -1.17 16.29
N ASP A 232 -7.04 -0.97 17.21
CA ASP A 232 -6.96 -1.61 18.52
C ASP A 232 -7.46 -3.07 18.47
N GLY A 233 -7.01 -3.85 19.45
CA GLY A 233 -7.49 -5.18 19.79
C GLY A 233 -7.50 -6.23 18.69
N SER A 234 -6.66 -6.13 17.66
CA SER A 234 -6.74 -7.01 16.48
C SER A 234 -5.39 -7.60 16.03
N GLY A 235 -5.40 -8.84 15.53
CA GLY A 235 -4.21 -9.52 15.00
C GLY A 235 -3.96 -9.27 13.50
N HIS A 236 -2.95 -9.90 12.92
CA HIS A 236 -2.50 -9.66 11.53
C HIS A 236 -3.62 -9.81 10.48
N GLY A 237 -3.86 -8.77 9.69
CA GLY A 237 -4.84 -8.82 8.58
C GLY A 237 -5.37 -7.45 8.17
N TRP A 238 -5.96 -7.36 6.98
CA TRP A 238 -6.52 -6.12 6.44
C TRP A 238 -7.69 -5.58 7.26
N SER A 239 -7.71 -4.29 7.57
CA SER A 239 -8.78 -3.63 8.34
C SER A 239 -10.03 -3.30 7.54
N GLY A 240 -11.20 -3.56 8.14
CA GLY A 240 -12.52 -3.35 7.53
C GLY A 240 -12.78 -4.23 6.31
N GLY A 241 -12.01 -5.32 6.17
CA GLY A 241 -12.08 -6.22 5.03
C GLY A 241 -13.31 -7.13 5.03
N GLN A 242 -13.70 -7.59 3.84
CA GLN A 242 -14.89 -8.39 3.57
C GLN A 242 -14.51 -9.86 3.31
N GLY A 243 -14.42 -10.65 4.37
CA GLY A 243 -14.17 -12.10 4.30
C GLY A 243 -12.76 -12.51 3.87
N GLY A 244 -12.42 -13.77 4.11
CA GLY A 244 -11.10 -14.35 3.84
C GLY A 244 -10.18 -14.42 5.07
N SER A 245 -9.11 -15.20 4.97
CA SER A 245 -8.26 -15.58 6.12
C SER A 245 -7.32 -14.48 6.63
N TYR A 246 -7.19 -13.35 5.92
CA TYR A 246 -6.27 -12.26 6.27
C TYR A 246 -6.99 -10.90 6.31
N THR A 247 -8.22 -10.89 6.80
CA THR A 247 -9.03 -9.68 7.01
C THR A 247 -9.57 -9.67 8.42
N GLY A 248 -9.71 -8.48 9.02
CA GLY A 248 -10.46 -8.30 10.26
C GLY A 248 -11.59 -7.31 10.03
N PRO A 249 -12.86 -7.77 10.05
CA PRO A 249 -14.01 -6.99 9.60
C PRO A 249 -14.37 -5.85 10.56
N THR A 250 -13.99 -5.95 11.83
CA THR A 250 -14.43 -5.01 12.88
C THR A 250 -13.66 -3.67 12.87
N GLY A 251 -12.61 -3.53 12.06
CA GLY A 251 -11.77 -2.32 12.03
C GLY A 251 -12.30 -1.22 11.08
N PRO A 252 -11.66 -0.03 11.07
CA PRO A 252 -11.93 0.98 10.05
C PRO A 252 -11.70 0.41 8.64
N ASP A 253 -12.44 0.92 7.65
CA ASP A 253 -12.28 0.56 6.23
C ASP A 253 -10.94 1.11 5.70
N ALA A 254 -9.88 0.30 5.81
CA ALA A 254 -8.55 0.69 5.35
C ALA A 254 -8.53 0.91 3.84
N SER A 255 -9.35 0.20 3.08
CA SER A 255 -9.44 0.36 1.64
C SER A 255 -9.96 1.75 1.27
N ARG A 256 -11.07 2.17 1.88
CA ARG A 256 -11.62 3.52 1.66
C ARG A 256 -10.68 4.61 2.14
N ALA A 257 -10.11 4.47 3.33
CA ALA A 257 -9.16 5.45 3.86
C ALA A 257 -7.90 5.60 2.98
N MET A 258 -7.36 4.49 2.44
CA MET A 258 -6.27 4.54 1.46
C MET A 258 -6.70 5.26 0.19
N MET A 259 -7.91 5.01 -0.32
CA MET A 259 -8.40 5.69 -1.52
C MET A 259 -8.59 7.19 -1.32
N GLU A 260 -9.15 7.61 -0.19
CA GLU A 260 -9.28 9.03 0.16
C GLU A 260 -7.92 9.71 0.25
N PHE A 261 -6.96 9.07 0.91
CA PHE A 261 -5.58 9.53 0.98
C PHE A 261 -4.97 9.67 -0.42
N PHE A 262 -5.04 8.64 -1.25
CA PHE A 262 -4.49 8.65 -2.61
C PHE A 262 -5.12 9.71 -3.50
N LEU A 263 -6.45 9.83 -3.50
CA LEU A 263 -7.16 10.76 -4.37
C LEU A 263 -6.95 12.23 -3.97
N SER A 264 -6.64 12.49 -2.70
CA SER A 264 -6.21 13.82 -2.22
C SER A 264 -4.84 14.24 -2.76
N LEU A 265 -4.07 13.30 -3.30
CA LEU A 265 -2.72 13.51 -3.82
C LEU A 265 -2.70 13.45 -5.34
N SER A 266 -1.92 14.33 -5.95
CA SER A 266 -1.55 14.25 -7.38
C SER A 266 -0.14 14.77 -7.56
N LYS A 267 0.62 14.16 -8.48
CA LYS A 267 1.85 14.79 -8.96
C LYS A 267 1.48 16.03 -9.74
N ARG A 268 2.21 17.14 -9.51
CA ARG A 268 2.16 18.25 -10.46
C ARG A 268 2.74 17.75 -11.79
N PRO A 269 2.09 18.08 -12.93
CA PRO A 269 2.58 17.69 -14.25
C PRO A 269 3.99 18.23 -14.52
#